data_AF-A0A7S4CFW2-F1
#
_entry.id   AF-A0A7S4CFW2-F1
#
_cell.length_a   1.000
_cell.length_b   1.000
_cell.length_c   1.000
_cell.angle_alpha   90.00
_cell.angle_beta   90.00
_cell.angle_gamma   90.00
#
_symmetry.space_group_name_H-M   'P 1'
#
loop_
_entity.id
_entity.type
_entity.pdbx_description
1 polymer ?
#
loop_
_entity_poly.entity_id
_entity_poly.type
_entity_poly.pdbx_seq_one_letter_code
_entity_poly.pdbx_strand_id
1 'polypeptide(L)'
;DPYFRQEVVAAASRHSKLPTWFFSFLRNKAPYVSNGPICKKQPEEEGLPVILFSHGLFGTLEMYSTLCSQLAASGYVVMALEHEDGSALYAEDMQGVEVPRTGPPAGFEYTRENVSE
;
A
#
# COMPACT_ATOMS: atom_id res chain seq x y z
N ASP A 1 8.11 -14.32 1.57
CA ASP A 1 7.16 -13.53 0.76
C ASP A 1 7.89 -12.49 -0.07
N PRO A 2 7.50 -12.30 -1.33
CA PRO A 2 8.01 -11.21 -2.15
C PRO A 2 7.62 -9.86 -1.51
N TYR A 3 8.46 -8.86 -1.70
CA TYR A 3 8.26 -7.51 -1.17
C TYR A 3 6.99 -6.91 -1.77
N PHE A 4 6.87 -6.94 -3.10
CA PHE A 4 5.64 -6.59 -3.80
C PHE A 4 4.92 -7.84 -4.31
N ARG A 5 3.59 -7.84 -4.22
CA ARG A 5 2.71 -8.79 -4.91
C ARG A 5 2.97 -8.79 -6.42
N GLN A 6 2.74 -9.92 -7.10
CA GLN A 6 3.04 -10.03 -8.54
C GLN A 6 2.15 -9.13 -9.38
N GLU A 7 0.94 -8.92 -8.90
CA GLU A 7 -0.11 -8.08 -9.45
C GLU A 7 0.34 -6.61 -9.47
N VAL A 8 0.98 -6.15 -8.39
CA VAL A 8 1.59 -4.81 -8.31
C VAL A 8 2.72 -4.66 -9.34
N VAL A 9 3.57 -5.68 -9.49
CA VAL A 9 4.65 -5.68 -10.49
C VAL A 9 4.08 -5.67 -11.92
N ALA A 10 2.99 -6.39 -12.16
CA ALA A 10 2.27 -6.38 -13.44
C ALA A 10 1.61 -5.01 -13.69
N ALA A 11 1.01 -4.40 -12.67
CA ALA A 11 0.42 -3.07 -12.76
C ALA A 11 1.49 -2.00 -13.06
N ALA A 12 2.66 -2.05 -12.42
CA ALA A 12 3.81 -1.20 -12.72
C ALA A 12 4.24 -1.35 -14.19
N SER A 13 4.33 -2.58 -14.68
CA SER A 13 4.66 -2.90 -16.07
C SER A 13 3.66 -2.32 -17.06
N ARG A 14 2.35 -2.50 -16.82
CA ARG A 14 1.28 -1.90 -17.64
C ARG A 14 1.33 -0.38 -17.62
N HIS A 15 1.49 0.20 -16.43
CA HIS A 15 1.48 1.65 -16.24
C HIS A 15 2.65 2.34 -16.96
N SER A 16 3.87 1.82 -16.78
CA SER A 16 5.07 2.40 -17.39
C SER A 16 5.33 1.94 -18.83
N LYS A 17 4.54 1.01 -19.36
CA LYS A 17 4.75 0.38 -20.69
C LYS A 17 6.14 -0.25 -20.84
N LEU A 18 6.71 -0.73 -19.74
CA LEU A 18 8.00 -1.42 -19.71
C LEU A 18 7.78 -2.92 -19.48
N PRO A 19 8.62 -3.80 -20.03
CA PRO A 19 8.53 -5.23 -19.79
C PRO A 19 8.63 -5.57 -18.29
N THR A 20 7.91 -6.60 -17.82
CA THR A 20 7.87 -6.99 -16.40
C THR A 20 9.23 -7.27 -15.77
N TRP A 21 10.19 -7.79 -16.55
CA TRP A 21 11.56 -8.05 -16.07
C TRP A 21 12.29 -6.78 -15.62
N PHE A 22 11.94 -5.61 -16.17
CA PHE A 22 12.49 -4.32 -15.74
C PHE A 22 12.21 -4.07 -14.25
N PHE A 23 11.07 -4.57 -13.76
CA PHE A 23 10.62 -4.47 -12.38
C PHE A 23 11.00 -5.68 -11.52
N SER A 24 11.95 -6.52 -11.95
CA SER A 24 12.34 -7.71 -11.19
C SER A 24 12.86 -7.38 -9.79
N PHE A 25 13.46 -6.20 -9.59
CA PHE A 25 13.96 -5.72 -8.30
C PHE A 25 12.84 -5.52 -7.26
N LEU A 26 11.59 -5.34 -7.68
CA LEU A 26 10.42 -5.26 -6.78
C LEU A 26 10.05 -6.64 -6.20
N ARG A 27 10.60 -7.74 -6.73
CA ARG A 27 10.36 -9.10 -6.24
C ARG A 27 11.35 -9.55 -5.16
N ASN A 28 12.15 -8.63 -4.62
CA ASN A 28 13.03 -8.89 -3.48
C ASN A 28 12.24 -9.40 -2.27
N LYS A 29 12.90 -9.96 -1.26
CA LYS A 29 12.22 -10.47 -0.07
C LYS A 29 11.62 -9.33 0.77
N ALA A 30 10.40 -9.51 1.27
CA ALA A 30 9.78 -8.56 2.21
C ALA A 30 10.64 -8.39 3.48
N PRO A 31 10.73 -7.17 4.06
CA PRO A 31 11.53 -6.87 5.25
C PRO A 31 10.78 -7.20 6.55
N TYR A 32 9.75 -8.04 6.49
CA TYR A 32 8.91 -8.44 7.62
C TYR A 32 8.57 -9.93 7.56
N VAL A 33 8.09 -10.47 8.68
CA VAL A 33 7.65 -11.86 8.79
C VAL A 33 6.13 -11.92 8.60
N SER A 34 5.69 -12.61 7.55
CA SER A 34 4.27 -12.90 7.36
C SER A 34 3.81 -13.98 8.36
N ASN A 35 2.57 -13.85 8.86
CA ASN A 35 1.95 -14.77 9.82
C ASN A 35 2.82 -15.04 11.06
N GLY A 36 3.60 -14.04 11.49
CA GLY A 36 4.36 -14.10 12.73
C GLY A 36 3.45 -14.10 13.97
N PRO A 37 3.96 -14.53 15.12
CA PRO A 37 3.21 -14.43 16.37
C PRO A 37 2.90 -12.97 16.70
N ILE A 38 1.65 -12.69 17.06
CA ILE A 38 1.23 -11.37 17.52
C ILE A 38 1.82 -11.13 18.91
N CYS A 39 2.36 -9.93 19.13
CA CYS A 39 2.90 -9.54 20.43
C CYS A 39 1.83 -9.66 21.52
N LYS A 40 2.21 -10.24 22.66
CA LYS A 40 1.34 -10.25 23.84
C LYS A 40 1.41 -8.89 24.50
N LYS A 41 0.26 -8.28 24.65
CA LYS A 41 0.03 -7.07 25.43
C LYS A 41 0.49 -7.25 26.88
N GLN A 42 0.94 -6.18 27.53
CA GLN A 42 1.26 -6.19 28.96
C GLN A 42 -0.02 -6.36 29.79
N PRO A 43 0.04 -7.04 30.96
CA PRO A 43 -1.13 -7.30 31.81
C PRO A 43 -1.92 -6.05 32.20
N GLU A 44 -1.23 -4.93 32.37
CA GLU A 44 -1.74 -3.64 32.83
C GLU A 44 -2.33 -2.74 31.73
N GLU A 45 -2.08 -3.03 30.45
CA GLU A 45 -2.62 -2.22 29.36
C GLU A 45 -4.09 -2.57 29.08
N GLU A 46 -4.81 -1.79 28.27
CA GLU A 46 -6.15 -2.14 27.74
C GLU A 46 -6.11 -2.63 26.27
N GLY A 47 -5.11 -2.20 25.48
CA GLY A 47 -4.87 -2.62 24.10
C GLY A 47 -3.51 -2.13 23.59
N LEU A 48 -3.11 -2.51 22.38
CA LEU A 48 -2.00 -1.88 21.67
C LEU A 48 -2.52 -0.65 20.90
N PRO A 49 -1.78 0.47 20.86
CA PRO A 49 -2.17 1.64 20.07
C PRO A 49 -2.19 1.31 18.57
N VAL A 50 -3.18 1.83 17.85
CA VAL A 50 -3.42 1.54 16.43
C VAL A 50 -3.04 2.72 15.55
N ILE A 51 -2.37 2.45 14.44
CA ILE A 51 -2.05 3.40 13.38
C ILE A 51 -2.71 2.93 12.09
N LEU A 52 -3.52 3.80 11.47
CA LEU A 52 -3.97 3.65 10.10
C LEU A 52 -3.00 4.39 9.19
N PHE A 53 -2.36 3.66 8.27
CA PHE A 53 -1.42 4.22 7.33
C PHE A 53 -2.07 4.34 5.94
N SER A 54 -2.01 5.54 5.36
CA SER A 54 -2.51 5.87 4.03
C SER A 54 -1.32 6.14 3.10
N HIS A 55 -1.28 5.46 1.96
CA HIS A 55 -0.24 5.68 0.96
C HIS A 55 -0.54 6.92 0.10
N GLY A 56 0.48 7.45 -0.58
CA GLY A 56 0.32 8.52 -1.55
C GLY A 56 -0.20 8.04 -2.92
N LEU A 57 -0.30 8.96 -3.88
CA LEU A 57 -0.64 8.63 -5.28
C LEU A 57 0.34 7.58 -5.84
N PHE A 58 -0.18 6.61 -6.58
CA PHE A 58 0.55 5.43 -7.06
C PHE A 58 1.10 4.51 -5.97
N GLY A 59 0.72 4.73 -4.71
CA GLY A 59 1.10 3.85 -3.62
C GLY A 59 0.45 2.47 -3.71
N THR A 60 0.97 1.54 -2.91
CA THR A 60 0.37 0.25 -2.57
C THR A 60 0.67 -0.05 -1.10
N LEU A 61 -0.01 -1.03 -0.52
CA LEU A 61 0.17 -1.41 0.89
C LEU A 61 1.61 -1.83 1.24
N GLU A 62 2.41 -2.29 0.27
CA GLU A 62 3.78 -2.76 0.49
C GLU A 62 4.85 -1.66 0.44
N MET A 63 4.60 -0.52 -0.23
CA MET A 63 5.64 0.49 -0.47
C MET A 63 6.28 1.02 0.81
N TYR A 64 5.48 1.14 1.87
CA TYR A 64 5.91 1.70 3.15
C TYR A 64 6.19 0.62 4.21
N SER A 65 6.38 -0.64 3.81
CA SER A 65 6.56 -1.75 4.75
C SER A 65 7.71 -1.53 5.74
N THR A 66 8.79 -0.87 5.33
CA THR A 66 9.91 -0.54 6.24
C THR A 66 9.48 0.42 7.34
N LEU A 67 8.75 1.48 7.00
CA LEU A 67 8.22 2.44 7.96
C LEU A 67 7.17 1.78 8.87
N CYS A 68 6.23 1.04 8.29
CA CYS A 68 5.20 0.31 9.04
C CYS A 68 5.83 -0.72 10.00
N SER A 69 6.91 -1.40 9.58
CA SER A 69 7.63 -2.35 10.44
C SER A 69 8.34 -1.65 11.60
N GLN A 70 8.93 -0.47 11.39
CA GLN A 70 9.55 0.31 12.46
C GLN A 70 8.53 0.83 13.48
N LEU A 71 7.36 1.27 13.00
CA LEU A 71 6.24 1.64 13.86
C LEU A 71 5.74 0.42 14.65
N ALA A 72 5.59 -0.74 14.00
CA ALA A 72 5.19 -1.97 14.68
C ALA A 72 6.21 -2.41 15.75
N ALA A 73 7.51 -2.33 15.44
CA ALA A 73 8.58 -2.61 16.40
C ALA A 73 8.60 -1.65 17.60
N SER A 74 8.04 -0.45 17.44
CA SER A 74 7.86 0.54 18.51
C SER A 74 6.63 0.28 19.40
N GLY A 75 5.88 -0.80 19.17
CA GLY A 75 4.74 -1.20 20.00
C GLY A 75 3.36 -0.83 19.46
N TYR A 76 3.25 -0.48 18.18
CA TYR A 76 1.97 -0.14 17.53
C TYR A 76 1.42 -1.31 16.70
N VAL A 77 0.09 -1.38 16.58
CA VAL A 77 -0.57 -2.13 15.51
C VAL A 77 -0.73 -1.21 14.31
N VAL A 78 -0.10 -1.54 13.19
CA VAL A 78 -0.13 -0.71 11.98
C VAL A 78 -0.95 -1.39 10.91
N MET A 79 -2.02 -0.74 10.45
CA MET A 79 -2.80 -1.17 9.29
C MET A 79 -2.42 -0.32 8.09
N ALA A 80 -1.65 -0.90 7.16
CA ALA A 80 -1.38 -0.31 5.86
C ALA A 80 -2.55 -0.62 4.92
N LEU A 81 -3.30 0.41 4.53
CA LEU A 81 -4.47 0.28 3.68
C LEU A 81 -4.09 0.36 2.21
N GLU A 82 -4.88 -0.28 1.35
CA GLU A 82 -4.83 -0.10 -0.10
C GLU A 82 -6.10 0.65 -0.51
N HIS A 83 -5.95 1.76 -1.24
CA HIS A 83 -7.09 2.59 -1.61
C HIS A 83 -7.80 2.07 -2.87
N GLU A 84 -9.10 1.87 -2.77
CA GLU A 84 -9.99 1.46 -3.88
C GLU A 84 -10.62 2.67 -4.62
N ASP A 85 -10.05 3.87 -4.48
CA ASP A 85 -10.53 5.11 -5.10
C ASP A 85 -9.90 5.40 -6.48
N GLY A 86 -9.03 4.49 -6.95
CA GLY A 86 -8.27 4.64 -8.19
C GLY A 86 -6.95 5.41 -8.03
N SER A 87 -6.56 5.83 -6.83
CA SER A 87 -5.27 6.49 -6.56
C SER A 87 -4.10 5.51 -6.48
N ALA A 88 -4.35 4.26 -6.11
CA ALA A 88 -3.33 3.22 -5.97
C ALA A 88 -2.76 2.79 -7.33
N LEU A 89 -1.54 2.25 -7.31
CA LEU A 89 -0.97 1.61 -8.52
C LEU A 89 -1.70 0.29 -8.83
N TYR A 90 -2.13 -0.39 -7.78
CA TYR A 90 -2.93 -1.61 -7.81
C TYR A 90 -3.84 -1.62 -6.59
N ALA A 91 -5.07 -2.06 -6.76
CA ALA A 91 -6.02 -2.34 -5.68
C ALA A 91 -7.00 -3.41 -6.17
N GLU A 92 -7.53 -4.20 -5.25
CA GLU A 92 -8.62 -5.15 -5.49
C GLU A 92 -9.77 -4.79 -4.56
N ASP A 93 -10.99 -4.84 -5.09
CA ASP A 93 -12.18 -4.67 -4.27
C ASP A 93 -12.45 -5.91 -3.39
N MET A 94 -13.48 -5.82 -2.55
CA MET A 94 -13.90 -6.93 -1.67
C MET A 94 -14.35 -8.20 -2.43
N GLN A 95 -14.56 -8.14 -3.75
CA GLN A 95 -14.86 -9.28 -4.62
C GLN A 95 -13.61 -9.83 -5.33
N GLY A 96 -12.44 -9.22 -5.13
CA GLY A 96 -11.19 -9.58 -5.80
C GLY A 96 -11.08 -9.04 -7.22
N VAL A 97 -11.86 -8.01 -7.58
CA VAL A 97 -11.78 -7.37 -8.89
C VAL A 97 -10.78 -6.22 -8.83
N GLU A 98 -9.83 -6.19 -9.77
CA GLU A 98 -8.86 -5.09 -9.87
C GLU A 98 -9.60 -3.75 -10.08
N VAL A 99 -9.38 -2.81 -9.17
CA VAL A 99 -9.91 -1.46 -9.27
C VAL A 99 -9.03 -0.68 -10.26
N PRO A 100 -9.60 -0.19 -11.37
CA PRO A 100 -8.81 0.51 -12.37
C PRO A 100 -8.28 1.82 -11.78
N ARG A 101 -7.00 2.08 -12.01
CA ARG A 101 -6.44 3.39 -11.68
C ARG A 101 -7.19 4.47 -12.45
N THR A 102 -7.68 5.46 -11.72
CA THR A 102 -8.29 6.65 -12.31
C THR A 102 -7.39 7.86 -12.07
N GLY A 103 -7.57 8.85 -12.91
CA GLY A 103 -6.89 10.12 -12.77
C GLY A 103 -7.80 11.21 -13.29
N PRO A 104 -7.47 12.47 -13.02
CA PRO A 104 -8.21 13.56 -13.60
C PRO A 104 -8.13 13.48 -15.14
N PRO A 105 -9.17 13.94 -15.85
CA PRO A 105 -9.17 13.94 -17.31
C PRO A 105 -7.99 14.74 -17.88
N ALA A 106 -7.58 14.43 -19.11
CA ALA A 106 -6.50 15.15 -19.76
C ALA A 106 -6.82 16.65 -19.85
N GLY A 107 -5.90 17.50 -19.40
CA GLY A 107 -6.09 18.95 -19.35
C GLY A 107 -6.87 19.46 -18.13
N PHE A 108 -7.16 18.61 -17.14
CA PHE A 108 -7.74 19.04 -15.88
C PHE A 108 -6.75 19.93 -15.10
N GLU A 109 -7.21 21.12 -14.73
CA GLU A 109 -6.44 22.08 -13.94
C GLU A 109 -6.99 22.09 -12.51
N TYR A 110 -6.12 21.89 -11.53
CA TYR A 110 -6.50 21.98 -10.12
C TYR A 110 -6.59 23.45 -9.72
N THR A 111 -7.81 23.94 -9.47
CA THR A 111 -8.08 25.28 -8.97
C THR A 111 -8.69 25.19 -7.57
N ARG A 112 -8.65 26.27 -6.79
CA ARG A 112 -9.23 26.25 -5.44
C ARG A 112 -10.74 25.97 -5.46
N GLU A 113 -11.41 26.32 -6.54
CA GLU A 113 -12.86 26.18 -6.70
C GLU A 113 -13.27 24.74 -7.04
N ASN A 114 -12.36 23.92 -7.56
CA ASN A 114 -12.65 22.54 -7.98
C ASN A 114 -11.99 21.46 -7.11
N VAL A 115 -11.28 21.87 -6.05
CA VAL A 115 -10.78 21.00 -5.00
C VAL A 115 -11.66 21.22 -3.77
N SER A 116 -12.36 20.18 -3.32
CA SER A 116 -13.04 20.22 -2.02
C SER A 116 -12.01 20.35 -0.91
N GLU A 117 -12.26 21.25 0.06
CA GLU A 117 -11.48 21.33 1.30
C GLU A 117 -11.51 20.03 2.11
#